data_AF-A0A9E4L5D8-F1
#
_entry.id   AF-A0A9E4L5D8-F1
#
_cell.length_a   1.000
_cell.length_b   1.000
_cell.length_c   1.000
_cell.angle_alpha   90.00
_cell.angle_beta   90.00
_cell.angle_gamma   90.00
#
_symmetry.space_group_name_H-M   'P 1'
#
loop_
_entity.id
_entity.type
_entity.pdbx_description
1 polymer ?
#
loop_
_entity_poly.entity_id
_entity_poly.type
_entity_poly.pdbx_seq_one_letter_code
_entity_poly.pdbx_strand_id
1 'polypeptide(L)'
;MATTDFEARQLLKAYRKGLISDELFEEQMQELRSDPASQGYSYNGKSYETEKELVLGILDEFRCAEDFAAEYLNRWVEVSDQECVKGGLRVVQQREAYHAQILEERLRELGGSPQCSVPAERREKELPFFASTDSNDIEKLQSIAAQLKDPVEILKPLTDAIGQIQDDQHSKELLGSLVDDELSSVKWLMGACETLSK
;
A
#
# COMPACT_ATOMS: atom_id res chain seq x y z
N MET A 1 -22.11 3.01 16.61
CA MET A 1 -21.32 2.60 17.80
C MET A 1 -20.58 3.84 18.26
N ALA A 2 -20.43 4.07 19.57
CA ALA A 2 -19.60 5.17 20.04
C ALA A 2 -18.14 4.85 19.72
N THR A 3 -17.39 5.83 19.19
CA THR A 3 -15.96 5.65 18.93
C THR A 3 -15.20 5.70 20.26
N THR A 4 -14.05 5.03 20.35
CA THR A 4 -13.19 4.97 21.55
C THR A 4 -12.85 6.37 22.08
N ASP A 5 -12.71 7.37 21.18
CA ASP A 5 -12.49 8.78 21.53
C ASP A 5 -13.71 9.42 22.23
N PHE A 6 -14.94 9.06 21.84
CA PHE A 6 -16.14 9.51 22.53
C PHE A 6 -16.21 8.99 23.97
N GLU A 7 -15.90 7.70 24.17
CA GLU A 7 -15.92 7.06 25.49
C GLU A 7 -14.81 7.62 26.40
N ALA A 8 -13.60 7.82 25.88
CA ALA A 8 -12.51 8.48 26.60
C ALA A 8 -12.90 9.90 27.05
N ARG A 9 -13.58 10.68 26.19
CA ARG A 9 -14.08 12.02 26.54
C ARG A 9 -15.17 11.97 27.62
N GLN A 10 -16.04 10.96 27.62
CA GLN A 10 -17.04 10.80 28.67
C GLN A 10 -16.40 10.44 30.01
N LEU A 11 -15.43 9.52 30.02
CA LEU A 11 -14.67 9.17 31.23
C LEU A 11 -13.95 10.38 31.81
N LEU A 12 -13.26 11.15 30.97
CA LEU A 12 -12.56 12.37 31.41
C LEU A 12 -13.54 13.41 31.98
N LYS A 13 -14.74 13.53 31.40
CA LYS A 13 -15.78 14.44 31.88
C LYS A 13 -16.38 13.98 33.21
N ALA A 14 -16.55 12.66 33.41
CA ALA A 14 -17.01 12.10 34.67
C ALA A 14 -15.96 12.27 35.78
N TYR A 15 -14.69 12.02 35.48
CA TYR A 15 -13.57 12.21 36.39
C TYR A 15 -13.44 13.66 36.86
N ARG A 16 -13.46 14.62 35.92
CA ARG A 16 -13.41 16.07 36.25
C ARG A 16 -14.57 16.57 37.10
N LYS A 17 -15.70 15.85 37.08
CA LYS A 17 -16.87 16.15 37.92
C LYS A 17 -16.82 15.45 39.28
N GLY A 18 -15.76 14.70 39.57
CA GLY A 18 -15.63 13.89 40.79
C GLY A 18 -16.65 12.74 40.87
N LEU A 19 -17.17 12.29 39.72
CA LEU A 19 -18.17 11.21 39.68
C LEU A 19 -17.53 9.81 39.74
N ILE A 20 -16.24 9.72 39.45
CA ILE A 20 -15.44 8.49 39.50
C ILE A 20 -14.10 8.79 40.19
N SER A 21 -13.54 7.80 40.88
CA SER A 21 -12.24 7.91 41.54
C SER A 21 -11.07 7.84 40.56
N ASP A 22 -9.89 8.26 41.00
CA ASP A 22 -8.63 8.13 40.27
C ASP A 22 -8.38 6.67 39.85
N GLU A 23 -8.53 5.73 40.80
CA GLU A 23 -8.39 4.29 40.55
C GLU A 23 -9.36 3.78 39.48
N LEU A 24 -10.64 4.16 39.56
CA LEU A 24 -11.65 3.72 38.60
C LEU A 24 -11.43 4.36 37.21
N PHE A 25 -10.95 5.60 37.17
CA PHE A 25 -10.62 6.26 35.91
C PHE A 25 -9.41 5.58 35.24
N GLU A 26 -8.36 5.26 35.99
CA GLU A 26 -7.19 4.54 35.47
C GLU A 26 -7.55 3.14 34.98
N GLU A 27 -8.34 2.38 35.74
CA GLU A 27 -8.82 1.04 35.35
C GLU A 27 -9.63 1.09 34.04
N GLN A 28 -10.61 1.98 33.94
CA GLN A 28 -11.45 2.10 32.74
C GLN A 28 -10.67 2.61 31.52
N MET A 29 -9.70 3.51 31.72
CA MET A 29 -8.79 3.94 30.65
C MET A 29 -7.86 2.80 30.20
N GLN A 30 -7.46 1.91 31.11
CA GLN A 30 -6.65 0.74 30.79
C GLN A 30 -7.48 -0.32 30.06
N GLU A 31 -8.73 -0.54 30.44
CA GLU A 31 -9.67 -1.40 29.72
C GLU A 31 -9.94 -0.91 28.30
N LEU A 32 -10.19 0.40 28.11
CA LEU A 32 -10.33 1.02 26.78
C LEU A 32 -9.08 0.85 25.90
N ARG A 33 -7.89 0.78 26.51
CA ARG A 33 -6.61 0.53 25.82
C ARG A 33 -6.30 -0.95 25.62
N SER A 34 -7.04 -1.84 26.29
CA SER A 34 -6.83 -3.29 26.27
C SER A 34 -7.93 -4.04 25.52
N ASP A 35 -8.96 -3.32 25.05
CA ASP A 35 -9.99 -3.85 24.18
C ASP A 35 -9.34 -4.46 22.92
N PRO A 36 -9.64 -5.69 22.49
CA PRO A 36 -9.16 -6.22 21.21
C PRO A 36 -9.51 -5.34 19.99
N ALA A 37 -10.46 -4.41 20.11
CA ALA A 37 -10.68 -3.34 19.13
C ALA A 37 -9.54 -2.28 19.10
N SER A 38 -8.65 -2.27 20.08
CA SER A 38 -7.38 -1.54 20.14
C SER A 38 -6.21 -2.36 19.57
N GLN A 39 -6.47 -3.33 18.69
CA GLN A 39 -5.41 -3.90 17.85
C GLN A 39 -4.71 -2.74 17.14
N GLY A 40 -3.50 -2.42 17.60
CA GLY A 40 -2.74 -1.28 17.12
C GLY A 40 -2.57 -1.33 15.61
N TYR A 41 -2.49 -0.17 15.00
CA TYR A 41 -2.37 -0.07 13.56
C TYR A 41 -1.02 -0.63 13.09
N SER A 42 -1.03 -1.45 12.04
CA SER A 42 0.22 -2.01 11.51
C SER A 42 0.18 -2.25 10.01
N TYR A 43 1.35 -2.06 9.38
CA TYR A 43 1.58 -2.28 7.96
C TYR A 43 3.07 -2.55 7.71
N ASN A 44 3.39 -3.53 6.86
CA ASN A 44 4.76 -3.91 6.50
C ASN A 44 5.73 -4.08 7.69
N GLY A 45 5.24 -4.66 8.79
CA GLY A 45 6.05 -4.90 10.00
C GLY A 45 6.31 -3.65 10.85
N LYS A 46 5.69 -2.51 10.51
CA LYS A 46 5.70 -1.28 11.32
C LYS A 46 4.39 -1.15 12.08
N SER A 47 4.49 -0.66 13.32
CA SER A 47 3.34 -0.27 14.14
C SER A 47 3.15 1.24 14.09
N TYR A 48 1.91 1.69 14.16
CA TYR A 48 1.50 3.09 14.14
C TYR A 48 0.59 3.36 15.34
N GLU A 49 0.72 4.55 15.94
CA GLU A 49 -0.04 4.91 17.13
C GLU A 49 -1.48 5.34 16.79
N THR A 50 -1.69 5.83 15.55
CA THR A 50 -2.99 6.32 15.09
C THR A 50 -3.33 5.87 13.67
N GLU A 51 -4.62 5.86 13.34
CA GLU A 51 -5.10 5.58 11.98
C GLU A 51 -4.48 6.56 10.97
N LYS A 52 -4.38 7.84 11.33
CA LYS A 52 -3.77 8.85 10.47
C LYS A 52 -2.33 8.50 10.13
N GLU A 53 -1.54 8.07 11.12
CA GLU A 53 -0.15 7.67 10.89
C GLU A 53 -0.06 6.41 10.02
N LEU A 54 -0.94 5.43 10.21
CA LEU A 54 -1.06 4.27 9.33
C LEU A 54 -1.34 4.69 7.89
N VAL A 55 -2.39 5.50 7.68
CA VAL A 55 -2.79 5.97 6.35
C VAL A 55 -1.65 6.71 5.67
N LEU A 56 -0.99 7.65 6.36
CA LEU A 56 0.18 8.35 5.81
C LEU A 56 1.32 7.39 5.45
N GLY A 57 1.56 6.37 6.30
CA GLY A 57 2.56 5.34 6.04
C GLY A 57 2.24 4.48 4.81
N ILE A 58 1.00 4.01 4.67
CA ILE A 58 0.55 3.25 3.50
C ILE A 58 0.70 4.08 2.23
N LEU A 59 0.19 5.33 2.23
CA LEU A 59 0.22 6.20 1.06
C LEU A 59 1.65 6.45 0.58
N ASP A 60 2.58 6.73 1.49
CA ASP A 60 3.96 7.02 1.14
C ASP A 60 4.74 5.80 0.63
N GLU A 61 4.58 4.64 1.29
CA GLU A 61 5.22 3.40 0.88
C GLU A 61 4.65 2.88 -0.44
N PHE A 62 3.33 2.89 -0.60
CA PHE A 62 2.68 2.38 -1.79
C PHE A 62 3.01 3.26 -3.01
N ARG A 63 2.91 4.60 -2.86
CA ARG A 63 3.34 5.55 -3.89
C ARG A 63 4.77 5.28 -4.37
N CYS A 64 5.69 5.04 -3.44
CA CYS A 64 7.09 4.79 -3.75
C CYS A 64 7.28 3.49 -4.56
N ALA A 65 6.52 2.44 -4.24
CA ALA A 65 6.52 1.19 -5.00
C ALA A 65 5.95 1.40 -6.41
N GLU A 66 4.82 2.10 -6.51
CA GLU A 66 4.13 2.40 -7.78
C GLU A 66 4.97 3.26 -8.72
N ASP A 67 5.60 4.32 -8.20
CA ASP A 67 6.48 5.20 -8.98
C ASP A 67 7.66 4.43 -9.57
N PHE A 68 8.25 3.53 -8.78
CA PHE A 68 9.33 2.69 -9.24
C PHE A 68 8.87 1.63 -10.25
N ALA A 69 7.67 1.08 -10.07
CA ALA A 69 7.07 0.16 -11.01
C ALA A 69 6.83 0.82 -12.37
N ALA A 70 6.22 2.00 -12.37
CA ALA A 70 6.06 2.82 -13.56
C ALA A 70 7.40 3.06 -14.28
N GLU A 71 8.47 3.37 -13.53
CA GLU A 71 9.78 3.63 -14.10
C GLU A 71 10.39 2.41 -14.80
N TYR A 72 10.45 1.25 -14.12
CA TYR A 72 11.07 0.07 -14.74
C TYR A 72 10.22 -0.49 -15.88
N LEU A 73 8.88 -0.38 -15.80
CA LEU A 73 7.98 -0.80 -16.88
C LEU A 73 8.14 0.11 -18.10
N ASN A 74 8.30 1.43 -17.92
CA ASN A 74 8.55 2.33 -19.04
C ASN A 74 9.86 1.97 -19.77
N ARG A 75 10.95 1.73 -19.02
CA ARG A 75 12.23 1.29 -19.60
C ARG A 75 12.09 -0.02 -20.37
N TRP A 76 11.27 -0.94 -19.88
CA TRP A 76 10.99 -2.18 -20.56
C TRP A 76 10.17 -1.95 -21.85
N VAL A 77 9.12 -1.13 -21.81
CA VAL A 77 8.33 -0.77 -23.01
C VAL A 77 9.22 -0.21 -24.13
N GLU A 78 10.25 0.57 -23.79
CA GLU A 78 11.18 1.16 -24.76
C GLU A 78 12.01 0.11 -25.52
N VAL A 79 12.33 -1.01 -24.87
CA VAL A 79 13.22 -2.05 -25.43
C VAL A 79 12.51 -3.35 -25.82
N SER A 80 11.24 -3.52 -25.45
CA SER A 80 10.43 -4.67 -25.85
C SER A 80 10.18 -4.70 -27.36
N ASP A 81 10.46 -5.86 -27.96
CA ASP A 81 10.29 -6.16 -29.38
C ASP A 81 9.04 -7.00 -29.68
N GLN A 82 8.32 -7.46 -28.65
CA GLN A 82 7.09 -8.24 -28.79
C GLN A 82 5.85 -7.35 -28.63
N GLU A 83 5.20 -7.04 -29.76
CA GLU A 83 4.03 -6.15 -29.78
C GLU A 83 2.88 -6.60 -28.85
N CYS A 84 2.70 -7.90 -28.66
CA CYS A 84 1.68 -8.44 -27.74
C CYS A 84 1.97 -8.12 -26.27
N VAL A 85 3.25 -8.06 -25.86
CA VAL A 85 3.68 -7.69 -24.51
C VAL A 85 3.67 -6.18 -24.35
N LYS A 86 4.21 -5.47 -25.34
CA LYS A 86 4.35 -4.01 -25.35
C LYS A 86 3.02 -3.28 -25.11
N GLY A 87 1.93 -3.78 -25.71
CA GLY A 87 0.60 -3.22 -25.52
C GLY A 87 0.13 -3.25 -24.06
N GLY A 88 0.24 -4.40 -23.39
CA GLY A 88 -0.19 -4.51 -22.00
C GLY A 88 0.78 -3.88 -21.01
N LEU A 89 2.10 -3.92 -21.27
CA LEU A 89 3.07 -3.20 -20.45
C LEU A 89 2.77 -1.70 -20.40
N ARG A 90 2.35 -1.09 -21.51
CA ARG A 90 1.95 0.33 -21.53
C ARG A 90 0.73 0.61 -20.66
N VAL A 91 -0.24 -0.31 -20.62
CA VAL A 91 -1.43 -0.16 -19.78
C VAL A 91 -1.06 -0.27 -18.31
N VAL A 92 -0.28 -1.28 -17.94
CA VAL A 92 0.19 -1.46 -16.56
C VAL A 92 1.04 -0.26 -16.12
N GLN A 93 2.01 0.15 -16.95
CA GLN A 93 2.86 1.31 -16.66
C GLN A 93 2.06 2.60 -16.40
N GLN A 94 1.00 2.84 -17.17
CA GLN A 94 0.16 4.03 -16.98
C GLN A 94 -0.67 3.94 -15.70
N ARG A 95 -1.11 2.75 -15.30
CA ARG A 95 -1.77 2.53 -14.01
C ARG A 95 -0.82 2.84 -12.87
N GLU A 96 0.39 2.27 -12.86
CA GLU A 96 1.30 2.47 -11.72
C GLU A 96 1.69 3.95 -11.60
N ALA A 97 1.89 4.64 -12.73
CA ALA A 97 2.15 6.08 -12.74
C ALA A 97 0.98 6.90 -12.18
N TYR A 98 -0.26 6.52 -12.54
CA TYR A 98 -1.46 7.16 -12.03
C TYR A 98 -1.67 6.88 -10.54
N HIS A 99 -1.43 5.64 -10.09
CA HIS A 99 -1.50 5.24 -8.69
C HIS A 99 -0.53 6.07 -7.85
N ALA A 100 0.75 6.14 -8.26
CA ALA A 100 1.75 6.97 -7.61
C ALA A 100 1.29 8.44 -7.50
N GLN A 101 0.75 9.01 -8.58
CA GLN A 101 0.26 10.37 -8.58
C GLN A 101 -0.86 10.58 -7.54
N ILE A 102 -1.92 9.79 -7.57
CA ILE A 102 -3.07 10.01 -6.68
C ILE A 102 -2.74 9.69 -5.21
N LEU A 103 -1.85 8.73 -4.96
CA LEU A 103 -1.36 8.42 -3.62
C LEU A 103 -0.56 9.61 -3.07
N GLU A 104 0.28 10.25 -3.88
CA GLU A 104 1.00 11.45 -3.49
C GLU A 104 0.06 12.64 -3.21
N GLU A 105 -0.91 12.87 -4.09
CA GLU A 105 -1.91 13.91 -3.92
C GLU A 105 -2.64 13.73 -2.58
N ARG A 106 -3.13 12.51 -2.31
CA ARG A 106 -3.80 12.19 -1.05
C ARG A 106 -2.89 12.34 0.17
N LEU A 107 -1.63 11.91 0.06
CA LEU A 107 -0.63 12.07 1.11
C LEU A 107 -0.45 13.55 1.48
N ARG A 108 -0.35 14.43 0.47
CA ARG A 108 -0.20 15.88 0.66
C ARG A 108 -1.46 16.52 1.24
N GLU A 109 -2.65 16.09 0.80
CA GLU A 109 -3.94 16.57 1.35
C GLU A 109 -4.06 16.33 2.87
N LEU A 110 -3.53 15.20 3.36
CA LEU A 110 -3.54 14.85 4.78
C LEU A 110 -2.44 15.56 5.60
N GLY A 111 -1.65 16.41 4.94
CA GLY A 111 -0.52 17.15 5.51
C GLY A 111 0.79 16.36 5.57
N GLY A 112 0.86 15.22 4.87
CA GLY A 112 2.08 14.45 4.71
C GLY A 112 2.96 14.97 3.57
N SER A 113 4.12 14.34 3.41
CA SER A 113 5.04 14.57 2.30
C SER A 113 5.72 13.27 1.93
N PRO A 114 6.04 13.03 0.64
CA PRO A 114 6.83 11.87 0.22
C PRO A 114 8.14 11.71 1.02
N GLN A 115 8.36 10.57 1.67
CA GLN A 115 9.61 10.26 2.40
C GLN A 115 10.21 8.92 1.96
N CYS A 116 9.38 7.96 1.57
CA CYS A 116 9.81 6.66 1.10
C CYS A 116 10.55 6.79 -0.24
N SER A 117 11.66 6.07 -0.34
CA SER A 117 12.48 5.94 -1.55
C SER A 117 12.91 4.49 -1.72
N VAL A 118 12.99 4.04 -2.98
CA VAL A 118 13.51 2.72 -3.30
C VAL A 118 15.03 2.70 -3.05
N PRO A 119 15.57 1.69 -2.32
CA PRO A 119 17.00 1.60 -2.07
C PRO A 119 17.85 1.68 -3.34
N ALA A 120 18.95 2.43 -3.30
CA ALA A 120 19.83 2.65 -4.44
C ALA A 120 20.31 1.33 -5.06
N GLU A 121 20.70 0.37 -4.23
CA GLU A 121 21.14 -0.98 -4.63
C GLU A 121 20.08 -1.70 -5.48
N ARG A 122 18.81 -1.55 -5.13
CA ARG A 122 17.69 -2.13 -5.89
C ARG A 122 17.53 -1.42 -7.23
N ARG A 123 17.59 -0.09 -7.25
CA ARG A 123 17.50 0.72 -8.48
C ARG A 123 18.63 0.38 -9.46
N GLU A 124 19.86 0.31 -8.95
CA GLU A 124 21.06 -0.03 -9.71
C GLU A 124 21.03 -1.45 -10.28
N LYS A 125 20.31 -2.37 -9.64
CA LYS A 125 20.12 -3.74 -10.13
C LYS A 125 18.98 -3.87 -11.13
N GLU A 126 17.78 -3.40 -10.78
CA GLU A 126 16.56 -3.70 -11.53
C GLU A 126 16.41 -2.81 -12.78
N LEU A 127 16.76 -1.52 -12.69
CA LEU A 127 16.56 -0.62 -13.82
C LEU A 127 17.40 -0.98 -15.06
N PRO A 128 18.69 -1.36 -14.94
CA PRO A 128 19.45 -1.85 -16.09
C PRO A 128 18.92 -3.18 -16.64
N PHE A 129 18.44 -4.07 -15.78
CA PHE A 129 17.86 -5.34 -16.22
C PHE A 129 16.63 -5.14 -17.11
N PHE A 130 15.67 -4.32 -16.67
CA PHE A 130 14.46 -4.04 -17.44
C PHE A 130 14.72 -3.21 -18.71
N ALA A 131 15.74 -2.35 -18.69
CA ALA A 131 16.19 -1.58 -19.86
C ALA A 131 17.08 -2.36 -20.83
N SER A 132 17.47 -3.61 -20.53
CA SER A 132 18.41 -4.37 -21.36
C SER A 132 17.72 -4.93 -22.60
N THR A 133 18.39 -4.87 -23.75
CA THR A 133 18.04 -5.62 -24.96
C THR A 133 18.64 -7.03 -24.97
N ASP A 134 19.57 -7.33 -24.06
CA ASP A 134 20.17 -8.65 -23.92
C ASP A 134 19.23 -9.64 -23.22
N SER A 135 18.27 -9.12 -22.44
CA SER A 135 17.20 -9.91 -21.82
C SER A 135 15.90 -9.72 -22.58
N ASN A 136 15.30 -10.82 -23.00
CA ASN A 136 14.05 -10.79 -23.75
C ASN A 136 12.83 -10.61 -22.82
N ASP A 137 11.66 -10.38 -23.41
CA ASP A 137 10.42 -10.14 -22.66
C ASP A 137 10.03 -11.32 -21.77
N ILE A 138 10.26 -12.57 -22.21
CA ILE A 138 9.90 -13.74 -21.38
C ILE A 138 10.81 -13.86 -20.15
N GLU A 139 12.11 -13.58 -20.25
CA GLU A 139 13.03 -13.58 -19.11
C GLU A 139 12.64 -12.52 -18.07
N LYS A 140 12.24 -11.33 -18.53
CA LYS A 140 11.75 -10.25 -17.66
C LYS A 140 10.42 -10.63 -17.00
N LEU A 141 9.46 -11.17 -17.75
CA LEU A 141 8.19 -11.67 -17.21
C LEU A 141 8.40 -12.78 -16.17
N GLN A 142 9.31 -13.73 -16.43
CA GLN A 142 9.64 -14.80 -15.50
C GLN A 142 10.27 -14.26 -14.21
N SER A 143 11.12 -13.23 -14.31
CA SER A 143 11.71 -12.59 -13.13
C SER A 143 10.66 -11.95 -12.20
N ILE A 144 9.60 -11.38 -12.78
CA ILE A 144 8.46 -10.82 -12.06
C ILE A 144 7.58 -11.94 -11.52
N ALA A 145 7.18 -12.90 -12.35
CA ALA A 145 6.31 -14.01 -11.96
C ALA A 145 6.90 -14.86 -10.82
N ALA A 146 8.24 -14.98 -10.74
CA ALA A 146 8.92 -15.65 -9.64
C ALA A 146 8.69 -14.95 -8.28
N GLN A 147 8.44 -13.64 -8.29
CA GLN A 147 8.11 -12.84 -7.11
C GLN A 147 6.60 -12.83 -6.84
N LEU A 148 5.77 -12.80 -7.90
CA LEU A 148 4.31 -12.71 -7.84
C LEU A 148 3.60 -14.09 -7.80
N LYS A 149 4.07 -15.03 -6.97
CA LYS A 149 3.57 -16.43 -6.98
C LYS A 149 2.07 -16.56 -6.73
N ASP A 150 1.50 -15.69 -5.90
CA ASP A 150 0.07 -15.62 -5.63
C ASP A 150 -0.36 -14.14 -5.57
N PRO A 151 -1.18 -13.67 -6.54
CA PRO A 151 -1.65 -12.28 -6.60
C PRO A 151 -2.46 -11.84 -5.40
N VAL A 152 -3.16 -12.75 -4.72
CA VAL A 152 -3.99 -12.41 -3.56
C VAL A 152 -3.12 -12.29 -2.33
N GLU A 153 -2.20 -13.24 -2.12
CA GLU A 153 -1.31 -13.20 -0.96
C GLU A 153 -0.30 -12.04 -1.02
N ILE A 154 0.09 -11.57 -2.22
CA ILE A 154 1.01 -10.44 -2.32
C ILE A 154 0.38 -9.10 -1.94
N LEU A 155 -0.92 -8.94 -2.19
CA LEU A 155 -1.67 -7.74 -1.84
C LEU A 155 -2.25 -7.79 -0.42
N LYS A 156 -2.18 -8.96 0.24
CA LYS A 156 -2.72 -9.18 1.57
C LYS A 156 -2.22 -8.21 2.65
N PRO A 157 -0.91 -7.87 2.73
CA PRO A 157 -0.46 -6.87 3.70
C PRO A 157 -1.14 -5.51 3.52
N LEU A 158 -1.42 -5.12 2.27
CA LEU A 158 -2.11 -3.88 1.96
C LEU A 158 -3.61 -3.98 2.27
N THR A 159 -4.28 -5.07 1.89
CA THR A 159 -5.72 -5.25 2.16
C THR A 159 -6.02 -5.42 3.65
N ASP A 160 -5.16 -6.11 4.39
CA ASP A 160 -5.25 -6.21 5.85
C ASP A 160 -5.06 -4.83 6.51
N ALA A 161 -4.16 -3.99 5.99
CA ALA A 161 -3.97 -2.62 6.45
C ALA A 161 -5.16 -1.71 6.14
N ILE A 162 -5.73 -1.80 4.94
CA ILE A 162 -6.97 -1.09 4.56
C ILE A 162 -8.14 -1.51 5.46
N GLY A 163 -8.21 -2.79 5.84
CA GLY A 163 -9.22 -3.31 6.76
C GLY A 163 -9.22 -2.66 8.14
N GLN A 164 -8.08 -2.11 8.57
CA GLN A 164 -7.93 -1.40 9.85
C GLN A 164 -8.52 0.02 9.81
N ILE A 165 -8.66 0.64 8.63
CA ILE A 165 -9.15 2.03 8.49
C ILE A 165 -10.66 2.09 8.76
N GLN A 166 -11.06 2.91 9.74
CA GLN A 166 -12.45 3.11 10.16
C GLN A 166 -12.96 4.52 9.88
N ASP A 167 -12.14 5.56 10.08
CA ASP A 167 -12.62 6.96 10.02
C ASP A 167 -12.33 7.63 8.67
N ASP A 168 -11.14 7.44 8.09
CA ASP A 168 -10.75 8.00 6.79
C ASP A 168 -11.29 7.18 5.60
N GLN A 169 -12.61 7.26 5.41
CA GLN A 169 -13.29 6.55 4.33
C GLN A 169 -12.81 6.96 2.93
N HIS A 170 -12.36 8.21 2.74
CA HIS A 170 -11.83 8.63 1.45
C HIS A 170 -10.54 7.86 1.12
N SER A 171 -9.59 7.79 2.05
CA SER A 171 -8.35 7.02 1.83
C SER A 171 -8.63 5.53 1.72
N LYS A 172 -9.59 5.00 2.50
CA LYS A 172 -9.99 3.59 2.45
C LYS A 172 -10.48 3.18 1.06
N GLU A 173 -11.44 3.90 0.50
CA GLU A 173 -12.04 3.58 -0.79
C GLU A 173 -11.07 3.85 -1.96
N LEU A 174 -10.21 4.88 -1.84
CA LEU A 174 -9.12 5.11 -2.78
C LEU A 174 -8.18 3.91 -2.82
N LEU A 175 -7.65 3.50 -1.67
CA LEU A 175 -6.73 2.36 -1.58
C LEU A 175 -7.38 1.05 -2.02
N GLY A 176 -8.65 0.82 -1.67
CA GLY A 176 -9.40 -0.35 -2.11
C GLY A 176 -9.56 -0.41 -3.63
N SER A 177 -9.84 0.73 -4.28
CA SER A 177 -9.93 0.81 -5.74
C SER A 177 -8.59 0.51 -6.41
N LEU A 178 -7.49 1.02 -5.83
CA LEU A 178 -6.15 0.74 -6.34
C LEU A 178 -5.79 -0.74 -6.24
N VAL A 179 -6.18 -1.43 -5.16
CA VAL A 179 -5.97 -2.88 -5.01
C VAL A 179 -6.62 -3.68 -6.15
N ASP A 180 -7.80 -3.29 -6.60
CA ASP A 180 -8.48 -3.97 -7.72
C ASP A 180 -7.72 -3.79 -9.05
N ASP A 181 -7.14 -2.61 -9.26
CA ASP A 181 -6.27 -2.34 -10.40
C ASP A 181 -4.94 -3.11 -10.30
N GLU A 182 -4.32 -3.16 -9.12
CA GLU A 182 -3.11 -3.97 -8.87
C GLU A 182 -3.33 -5.44 -9.19
N LEU A 183 -4.43 -6.01 -8.70
CA LEU A 183 -4.78 -7.40 -8.97
C LEU A 183 -4.95 -7.65 -10.48
N SER A 184 -5.48 -6.66 -11.20
CA SER A 184 -5.64 -6.72 -12.66
C SER A 184 -4.29 -6.65 -13.38
N SER A 185 -3.38 -5.78 -12.95
CA SER A 185 -2.00 -5.66 -13.47
C SER A 185 -1.21 -6.95 -13.24
N VAL A 186 -1.23 -7.50 -12.03
CA VAL A 186 -0.54 -8.74 -11.67
C VAL A 186 -1.07 -9.93 -12.48
N LYS A 187 -2.39 -10.10 -12.58
CA LYS A 187 -3.00 -11.17 -13.38
C LYS A 187 -2.57 -11.09 -14.84
N TRP A 188 -2.49 -9.88 -15.40
CA TRP A 188 -2.03 -9.70 -16.77
C TRP A 188 -0.55 -10.10 -16.93
N LEU A 189 0.34 -9.65 -16.03
CA LEU A 189 1.77 -9.99 -16.07
C LEU A 189 1.98 -11.51 -16.01
N MET A 190 1.28 -12.20 -15.11
CA MET A 190 1.36 -13.67 -15.00
C MET A 190 0.82 -14.36 -16.25
N GLY A 191 -0.35 -13.93 -16.76
CA GLY A 191 -0.94 -14.50 -17.98
C GLY A 191 -0.07 -14.28 -19.22
N ALA A 192 0.60 -13.14 -19.33
CA ALA A 192 1.59 -12.87 -20.37
C ALA A 192 2.79 -13.83 -20.24
N CYS A 193 3.33 -14.00 -19.03
CA CYS A 193 4.42 -14.94 -18.76
C CYS A 193 4.06 -16.37 -19.18
N GLU A 194 2.86 -16.84 -18.81
CA GLU A 194 2.36 -18.17 -19.18
C GLU A 194 2.17 -18.33 -20.69
N THR A 195 1.71 -17.28 -21.38
CA THR A 195 1.47 -17.32 -22.82
C THR A 195 2.78 -17.42 -23.60
N LEU A 196 3.81 -16.68 -23.16
CA LEU A 196 5.12 -16.66 -23.81
C LEU A 196 6.03 -17.84 -23.41
N SER A 197 5.69 -18.56 -22.33
CA SER A 197 6.43 -19.76 -21.90
C SER A 197 6.00 -21.03 -22.65
N LYS A 198 5.01 -20.96 -23.54
CA LYS A 198 4.49 -22.08 -24.34
C LYS A 198 5.14 -22.12 -25.72
#